data_AF-C5LIV5-F1
#
_entry.id   AF-C5LIV5-F1
#
_cell.length_a   1.000
_cell.length_b   1.000
_cell.length_c   1.000
_cell.angle_alpha   90.00
_cell.angle_beta   90.00
_cell.angle_gamma   90.00
#
_symmetry.space_group_name_H-M   'P 1'
#
loop_
_entity.id
_entity.type
_entity.pdbx_description
1 polymer ?
#
loop_
_entity_poly.entity_id
_entity_poly.type
_entity_poly.pdbx_seq_one_letter_code
_entity_poly.pdbx_strand_id
1 'polypeptide(L)'
;MPQYFLVFLLLALTGLSDAQLSGKFCGSASTDFGDFEVEITITSQTTADVAAAFGYDGELKRGTAKGVTFVYNPSNGDIKVTDIQKLDDLIGEISAPISGSDLAYLKYLGDSIQIVSLGNFALPRC
;
A
#
# COMPACT_ATOMS: atom_id res chain seq x y z
N MET A 1 7.52 21.18 48.54
CA MET A 1 6.49 21.97 47.82
C MET A 1 7.21 22.81 46.78
N PRO A 2 6.71 22.93 45.54
CA PRO A 2 6.34 21.94 44.52
C PRO A 2 7.42 22.00 43.38
N GLN A 3 7.38 21.41 42.18
CA GLN A 3 6.28 20.98 41.32
C GLN A 3 6.88 20.12 40.18
N TYR A 4 6.29 18.95 39.92
CA TYR A 4 6.48 18.19 38.70
C TYR A 4 5.94 18.99 37.51
N PHE A 5 6.77 19.28 36.51
CA PHE A 5 6.29 19.71 35.21
C PHE A 5 5.99 18.46 34.35
N LEU A 6 4.77 17.94 34.52
CA LEU A 6 4.10 17.16 33.49
C LEU A 6 3.82 18.11 32.32
N VAL A 7 4.58 17.96 31.23
CA VAL A 7 4.24 18.60 29.96
C VAL A 7 3.11 17.77 29.34
N PHE A 8 1.87 18.22 29.54
CA PHE A 8 0.75 17.81 28.73
C PHE A 8 0.91 18.41 27.34
N LEU A 9 1.47 17.63 26.41
CA LEU A 9 1.46 17.97 24.99
C LEU A 9 0.04 17.74 24.46
N LEU A 10 -0.82 18.74 24.62
CA LEU A 10 -2.12 18.83 23.95
C LEU A 10 -1.88 19.16 22.47
N LEU A 11 -1.70 18.13 21.64
CA LEU A 11 -1.87 18.28 20.19
C LEU A 11 -3.35 18.51 19.92
N ALA A 12 -3.68 19.74 19.54
CA ALA A 12 -5.02 20.13 19.12
C ALA A 12 -5.47 19.26 17.94
N LEU A 13 -6.49 18.43 18.16
CA LEU A 13 -7.29 17.84 17.09
C LEU A 13 -8.10 18.97 16.44
N THR A 14 -7.51 19.65 15.46
CA THR A 14 -8.30 20.38 14.48
C THR A 14 -8.96 19.34 13.58
N GLY A 15 -10.27 19.18 13.73
CA GLY A 15 -11.10 18.30 12.91
C GLY A 15 -11.09 18.71 11.44
N LEU A 16 -10.10 18.21 10.70
CA LEU A 16 -10.36 17.68 9.39
C LEU A 16 -10.82 16.25 9.61
N SER A 17 -11.95 15.89 9.03
CA SER A 17 -12.25 14.50 8.73
C SER A 17 -11.18 14.00 7.75
N ASP A 18 -9.96 13.77 8.24
CA ASP A 18 -8.93 13.00 7.56
C ASP A 18 -9.58 11.63 7.34
N ALA A 19 -9.89 11.32 6.08
CA ALA A 19 -10.25 9.95 5.74
C ALA A 19 -9.08 9.07 6.16
N GLN A 20 -9.23 8.42 7.31
CA GLN A 20 -8.20 7.56 7.87
C GLN A 20 -7.90 6.48 6.83
N LEU A 21 -6.64 6.40 6.38
CA LEU A 21 -6.19 5.40 5.43
C LEU A 21 -6.59 4.02 5.97
N SER A 22 -7.56 3.38 5.33
CA SER A 22 -8.19 2.16 5.81
C SER A 22 -8.98 1.45 4.72
N GLY A 23 -9.12 0.14 4.88
CA GLY A 23 -9.89 -0.73 4.01
C GLY A 23 -9.03 -1.47 2.99
N LYS A 24 -9.72 -2.04 2.01
CA LYS A 24 -9.18 -2.92 0.99
C LYS A 24 -9.32 -2.27 -0.39
N PHE A 25 -8.27 -2.41 -1.19
CA PHE A 25 -8.15 -1.80 -2.51
C PHE A 25 -7.63 -2.86 -3.45
N CYS A 26 -8.27 -3.05 -4.60
CA CYS A 26 -7.86 -4.08 -5.54
C CYS A 26 -8.09 -3.64 -7.00
N GLY A 27 -7.25 -4.14 -7.89
CA GLY A 27 -7.31 -3.83 -9.31
C GLY A 27 -6.57 -4.85 -10.13
N SER A 28 -6.97 -5.00 -11.38
CA SER A 28 -6.32 -5.85 -12.36
C SER A 28 -6.10 -5.13 -13.69
N ALA A 29 -5.05 -5.50 -14.41
CA ALA A 29 -4.80 -5.05 -15.78
C ALA A 29 -4.16 -6.16 -16.61
N SER A 30 -4.50 -6.20 -17.89
CA SER A 30 -3.79 -6.96 -18.90
C SER A 30 -2.69 -6.10 -19.52
N THR A 31 -1.49 -6.65 -19.62
CA THR A 31 -0.33 -6.01 -20.25
C THR A 31 0.21 -6.89 -21.38
N ASP A 32 1.12 -6.36 -22.18
CA ASP A 32 1.81 -7.13 -23.22
C ASP A 32 2.62 -8.33 -22.66
N PHE A 33 2.90 -8.32 -21.35
CA PHE A 33 3.67 -9.36 -20.68
C PHE A 33 2.81 -10.30 -19.82
N GLY A 34 1.50 -10.07 -19.69
CA GLY A 34 0.61 -10.89 -18.87
C GLY A 34 -0.44 -10.08 -18.11
N ASP A 35 -1.33 -10.82 -17.45
CA ASP A 35 -2.37 -10.28 -16.58
C ASP A 35 -1.81 -10.09 -15.17
N PHE A 36 -2.00 -8.91 -14.59
CA PHE A 36 -1.51 -8.56 -13.27
C PHE A 36 -2.66 -8.10 -12.37
N GLU A 37 -2.75 -8.66 -11.17
CA GLU A 37 -3.74 -8.29 -10.16
C GLU A 37 -3.01 -7.90 -8.87
N VAL A 38 -3.48 -6.84 -8.21
CA VAL A 38 -2.96 -6.40 -6.91
C VAL A 38 -4.12 -6.13 -5.98
N GLU A 39 -3.94 -6.52 -4.72
CA GLU A 39 -4.81 -6.17 -3.61
C GLU A 39 -3.96 -5.64 -2.45
N ILE A 40 -4.38 -4.52 -1.88
CA ILE A 40 -3.78 -3.90 -0.69
C ILE A 40 -4.87 -3.79 0.38
N THR A 41 -4.65 -4.47 1.49
CA THR A 41 -5.52 -4.37 2.67
C THR A 41 -4.77 -3.62 3.77
N ILE A 42 -5.25 -2.41 4.12
CA ILE A 42 -4.68 -1.63 5.21
C ILE A 42 -5.07 -2.26 6.55
N THR A 43 -4.09 -2.79 7.28
CA THR A 43 -4.31 -3.51 8.55
C THR A 43 -4.05 -2.65 9.78
N SER A 44 -3.23 -1.61 9.65
CA SER A 44 -3.02 -0.59 10.68
C SER A 44 -2.58 0.75 10.05
N GLN A 45 -2.26 1.75 10.88
CA GLN A 45 -1.74 3.03 10.39
C GLN A 45 -0.38 2.94 9.68
N THR A 46 0.36 1.84 9.87
CA THR A 46 1.72 1.65 9.32
C THR A 46 1.91 0.30 8.65
N THR A 47 0.87 -0.52 8.53
CA THR A 47 0.99 -1.88 7.96
C THR A 47 -0.15 -2.20 7.01
N ALA A 48 0.17 -2.94 5.95
CA ALA A 48 -0.78 -3.51 5.00
C ALA A 48 -0.45 -4.96 4.69
N ASP A 49 -1.45 -5.74 4.30
CA ASP A 49 -1.25 -6.98 3.58
C ASP A 49 -1.34 -6.68 2.08
N VAL A 50 -0.38 -7.19 1.30
CA VAL A 50 -0.32 -7.02 -0.15
C VAL A 50 -0.43 -8.39 -0.79
N ALA A 51 -1.49 -8.63 -1.55
CA ALA A 51 -1.63 -9.82 -2.37
C ALA A 51 -1.45 -9.44 -3.84
N ALA A 52 -0.86 -10.34 -4.61
CA ALA A 52 -0.68 -10.14 -6.04
C ALA A 52 -0.85 -11.44 -6.80
N ALA A 53 -1.29 -11.33 -8.04
CA ALA A 53 -1.36 -12.42 -8.99
C ALA A 53 -0.73 -12.00 -10.30
N PHE A 54 -0.05 -12.93 -10.96
CA PHE A 54 0.48 -12.73 -12.30
C PHE A 54 0.18 -13.94 -13.17
N GLY A 55 -0.49 -13.69 -14.28
CA GLY A 55 -0.86 -14.67 -15.28
C GLY A 55 -0.08 -14.47 -16.57
N TYR A 56 0.60 -15.50 -17.06
CA TYR A 56 1.29 -15.49 -18.34
C TYR A 56 1.22 -16.87 -18.99
N ASP A 57 0.94 -16.92 -20.29
CA ASP A 57 0.91 -18.14 -21.11
C ASP A 57 0.03 -19.27 -20.51
N GLY A 58 -1.12 -18.90 -19.95
CA GLY A 58 -2.07 -19.84 -19.34
C GLY A 58 -1.69 -20.34 -17.94
N GLU A 59 -0.53 -19.95 -17.40
CA GLU A 59 -0.16 -20.15 -16.00
C GLU A 59 -0.57 -18.93 -15.16
N LEU A 60 -1.04 -19.17 -13.93
CA LEU A 60 -1.44 -18.11 -13.01
C LEU A 60 -0.87 -18.36 -11.62
N LYS A 61 0.04 -17.49 -11.19
CA LYS A 61 0.69 -17.54 -9.87
C LYS A 61 0.10 -16.48 -8.95
N ARG A 62 0.06 -16.79 -7.65
CA ARG A 62 -0.48 -15.90 -6.60
C ARG A 62 0.42 -15.96 -5.39
N GLY A 63 0.54 -14.83 -4.69
CA GLY A 63 1.27 -14.73 -3.44
C GLY A 63 0.66 -13.69 -2.51
N THR A 64 1.12 -13.64 -1.27
CA THR A 64 0.72 -12.60 -0.31
C THR A 64 1.85 -12.25 0.65
N ALA A 65 2.22 -10.98 0.68
CA ALA A 65 3.08 -10.40 1.69
C ALA A 65 2.24 -9.83 2.84
N LYS A 66 2.41 -10.36 4.06
CA LYS A 66 1.68 -9.88 5.24
C LYS A 66 2.48 -8.88 6.08
N GLY A 67 1.77 -7.92 6.67
CA GLY A 67 2.36 -6.91 7.55
C GLY A 67 3.49 -6.13 6.88
N VAL A 68 3.31 -5.77 5.60
CA VAL A 68 4.21 -4.89 4.86
C VAL A 68 4.15 -3.51 5.50
N THR A 69 5.30 -2.99 5.92
CA THR A 69 5.35 -1.72 6.65
C THR A 69 5.42 -0.54 5.67
N PHE A 70 4.70 0.54 5.97
CA PHE A 70 4.70 1.76 5.17
C PHE A 70 4.67 3.03 6.04
N VAL A 71 5.00 4.16 5.43
CA VAL A 71 4.79 5.51 5.96
C VAL A 71 3.74 6.22 5.12
N TYR A 72 2.72 6.79 5.77
CA TYR A 72 1.67 7.57 5.13
C TYR A 72 1.81 9.06 5.46
N ASN A 73 1.77 9.91 4.44
CA ASN A 73 1.70 11.36 4.59
C ASN A 73 0.28 11.85 4.31
N PRO A 74 -0.53 12.15 5.35
CA PRO A 74 -1.92 12.58 5.17
C PRO A 74 -2.05 13.93 4.47
N SER A 75 -1.03 14.80 4.54
CA SER A 75 -1.09 16.13 3.92
C SER A 75 -1.10 16.09 2.40
N ASN A 76 -0.64 15.00 1.78
CA ASN A 76 -0.62 14.87 0.34
C ASN A 76 -1.12 13.51 -0.16
N GLY A 77 -1.41 12.54 0.70
CA GLY A 77 -1.89 11.21 0.30
C GLY A 77 -0.78 10.23 -0.08
N ASP A 78 0.50 10.57 0.05
CA ASP A 78 1.60 9.68 -0.34
C ASP A 78 1.73 8.52 0.66
N ILE A 79 1.90 7.32 0.13
CA ILE A 79 2.27 6.13 0.90
C ILE A 79 3.60 5.62 0.35
N LYS A 80 4.57 5.42 1.24
CA LYS A 80 5.87 4.85 0.92
C LYS A 80 6.04 3.55 1.69
N VAL A 81 6.08 2.44 0.98
CA VAL A 81 6.43 1.14 1.56
C VAL A 81 7.89 1.17 1.95
N THR A 82 8.18 0.80 3.19
CA THR A 82 9.55 0.73 3.72
C THR A 82 10.09 -0.71 3.69
N ASP A 83 9.21 -1.70 3.69
CA ASP A 83 9.54 -3.12 3.68
C ASP A 83 9.59 -3.66 2.23
N ILE A 84 10.54 -3.13 1.45
CA ILE A 84 10.69 -3.45 0.02
C ILE A 84 11.01 -4.93 -0.19
N GLN A 85 11.79 -5.54 0.72
CA GLN A 85 12.18 -6.94 0.60
C GLN A 85 10.98 -7.88 0.56
N LYS A 86 9.93 -7.63 1.38
CA LYS A 86 8.70 -8.44 1.31
C LYS A 86 7.97 -8.30 -0.03
N LEU A 87 8.04 -7.12 -0.64
CA LEU A 87 7.47 -6.92 -1.97
C LEU A 87 8.31 -7.64 -3.02
N ASP A 88 9.64 -7.59 -2.93
CA ASP A 88 10.53 -8.36 -3.82
C ASP A 88 10.30 -9.88 -3.69
N ASP A 89 10.15 -10.38 -2.46
CA ASP A 89 9.85 -11.80 -2.20
C ASP A 89 8.50 -12.21 -2.83
N LEU A 90 7.47 -11.37 -2.65
CA LEU A 90 6.14 -11.58 -3.27
C LEU A 90 6.22 -11.60 -4.80
N ILE A 91 6.92 -10.62 -5.38
CA ILE A 91 7.09 -10.51 -6.83
C ILE A 91 7.89 -11.70 -7.39
N GLY A 92 8.91 -12.15 -6.66
CA GLY A 92 9.67 -13.36 -6.97
C GLY A 92 8.80 -14.63 -6.93
N GLU A 93 7.96 -14.78 -5.91
CA GLU A 93 7.01 -15.90 -5.76
C GLU A 93 6.07 -16.01 -6.96
N ILE A 94 5.52 -14.89 -7.43
CA ILE A 94 4.62 -14.87 -8.59
C ILE A 94 5.35 -14.77 -9.94
N SER A 95 6.67 -14.62 -9.93
CA SER A 95 7.51 -14.47 -11.13
C SER A 95 7.06 -13.32 -12.05
N ALA A 96 6.54 -12.23 -11.48
CA ALA A 96 6.09 -11.07 -12.27
C ALA A 96 7.30 -10.26 -12.79
N PRO A 97 7.24 -9.68 -14.00
CA PRO A 97 8.33 -8.94 -14.62
C PRO A 97 8.43 -7.49 -14.10
N ILE A 98 8.30 -7.30 -12.79
CA ILE A 98 8.46 -6.03 -12.08
C ILE A 98 9.37 -6.25 -10.86
N SER A 99 9.58 -5.21 -10.06
CA SER A 99 10.26 -5.29 -8.77
C SER A 99 9.33 -4.89 -7.63
N GLY A 100 9.69 -5.23 -6.39
CA GLY A 100 8.98 -4.74 -5.22
C GLY A 100 9.00 -3.21 -5.10
N SER A 101 10.03 -2.56 -5.65
CA SER A 101 10.13 -1.09 -5.72
C SER A 101 9.04 -0.47 -6.61
N ASP A 102 8.54 -1.19 -7.61
CA ASP A 102 7.43 -0.72 -8.46
C ASP A 102 6.10 -0.67 -7.70
N LEU A 103 5.95 -1.48 -6.65
CA LEU A 103 4.80 -1.48 -5.74
C LEU A 103 4.99 -0.58 -4.51
N ALA A 104 6.14 0.09 -4.38
CA ALA A 104 6.52 0.74 -3.12
C ALA A 104 6.03 2.18 -2.97
N TYR A 105 5.70 2.86 -4.07
CA TYR A 105 5.21 4.23 -4.03
C TYR A 105 3.76 4.29 -4.47
N LEU A 106 2.89 4.62 -3.51
CA LEU A 106 1.45 4.65 -3.71
C LEU A 106 0.88 6.04 -3.41
N LYS A 107 -0.28 6.32 -4.00
CA LYS A 107 -1.03 7.55 -3.77
C LYS A 107 -2.44 7.20 -3.31
N TYR A 108 -2.80 7.58 -2.10
CA TYR A 108 -4.17 7.48 -1.60
C TYR A 108 -4.98 8.71 -2.02
N LEU A 109 -6.14 8.46 -2.62
CA LEU A 109 -7.05 9.49 -3.14
C LEU A 109 -8.39 9.52 -2.38
N GLY A 110 -8.51 8.78 -1.27
CA GLY A 110 -9.73 8.70 -0.45
C GLY A 110 -10.55 7.43 -0.71
N ASP A 111 -10.93 7.19 -1.96
CA ASP A 111 -11.70 6.01 -2.40
C ASP A 111 -10.88 4.98 -3.20
N SER A 112 -9.62 5.31 -3.46
CA SER A 112 -8.71 4.51 -4.28
C SER A 112 -7.26 4.71 -3.86
N ILE A 113 -6.43 3.73 -4.19
CA ILE A 113 -4.97 3.81 -4.16
C ILE A 113 -4.44 3.71 -5.59
N GLN A 114 -3.47 4.53 -5.96
CA GLN A 114 -2.73 4.37 -7.21
C GLN A 114 -1.33 3.84 -6.93
N ILE A 115 -0.88 2.86 -7.72
CA ILE A 115 0.53 2.46 -7.77
C ILE A 115 1.23 3.39 -8.76
N VAL A 116 2.02 4.33 -8.24
CA VAL A 116 2.53 5.45 -9.03
C VAL A 116 3.54 4.97 -10.08
N SER A 117 4.46 4.10 -9.69
CA SER A 117 5.51 3.58 -10.57
C SER A 117 4.97 2.69 -11.70
N LEU A 118 3.75 2.16 -11.55
CA LEU A 118 3.05 1.40 -12.60
C LEU A 118 2.10 2.27 -13.42
N GLY A 119 2.49 3.52 -13.70
CA GLY A 119 1.69 4.44 -14.51
C GLY A 119 0.40 4.89 -13.84
N ASN A 120 0.41 5.06 -12.52
CA ASN A 120 -0.77 5.36 -11.69
C ASN A 120 -1.85 4.27 -11.77
N PHE A 121 -1.43 3.00 -11.83
CA PHE A 121 -2.34 1.86 -11.83
C PHE A 121 -3.33 1.94 -10.66
N ALA A 122 -4.61 2.05 -10.99
CA ALA A 122 -5.65 2.36 -10.02
C ALA A 122 -6.19 1.10 -9.32
N LEU A 123 -6.24 1.17 -7.99
CA LEU A 123 -6.83 0.19 -7.08
C LEU A 123 -8.04 0.86 -6.43
N PRO A 124 -9.25 0.79 -7.02
CA PRO A 124 -10.47 1.21 -6.33
C PRO A 124 -10.70 0.39 -5.07
N ARG A 125 -11.59 0.87 -4.21
CA ARG A 125 -12.06 0.08 -3.07
C ARG A 125 -12.68 -1.25 -3.52
N CYS A 126 -12.34 -2.27 -2.76
CA CYS A 126 -12.94 -3.59 -2.72
C CYS A 126 -13.34 -3.87 -1.25
#